data_AF-A0A7S1EGL1-F1
#
_entry.id   AF-A0A7S1EGL1-F1
#
_cell.length_a   1.000
_cell.length_b   1.000
_cell.length_c   1.000
_cell.angle_alpha   90.00
_cell.angle_beta   90.00
_cell.angle_gamma   90.00
#
_symmetry.space_group_name_H-M   'P 1'
#
loop_
_entity.id
_entity.type
_entity.pdbx_description
1 polymer ?
#
loop_
_entity_poly.entity_id
_entity_poly.type
_entity_poly.pdbx_seq_one_letter_code
_entity_poly.pdbx_strand_id
1 'polypeptide(L)'
;RTGQGACDRGASLAFLSQYPGEEEILLPPRSYLEVVEGVQRMEPGPDGGMVRVVKLKVNANMMSSTIEEIEGRRRGLFLSAGENTLLEIRSRLKELLLSKRVKDQLRHRPADADHGLHEKVARN
;
A
#
# COMPACT_ATOMS: atom_id res chain seq x y z
N ARG A 1 4.40 9.99 17.85
CA ARG A 1 4.65 10.44 16.46
C ARG A 1 3.31 10.41 15.73
N THR A 2 2.66 11.55 15.53
CA THR A 2 1.46 11.63 14.69
C THR A 2 1.89 11.53 13.22
N GLY A 3 1.44 10.49 12.53
CA GLY A 3 1.68 10.33 11.09
C GLY A 3 1.10 11.54 10.32
N GLN A 4 1.84 12.01 9.32
CA GLN A 4 1.39 13.08 8.42
C GLN A 4 0.02 12.70 7.84
N GLY A 5 -1.04 13.42 8.25
CA GLY A 5 -2.42 13.23 7.76
C GLY A 5 -3.47 13.01 8.85
N ALA A 6 -3.09 12.65 10.07
CA ALA A 6 -4.02 12.54 11.20
C ALA A 6 -4.11 13.88 11.95
N CYS A 7 -5.15 14.66 11.67
CA CYS A 7 -5.48 15.88 12.40
C CYS A 7 -6.79 15.67 13.17
N ASP A 8 -6.85 16.15 14.42
CA ASP A 8 -8.10 16.32 15.14
C ASP A 8 -8.97 17.35 14.43
N ARG A 9 -10.13 16.93 13.93
CA ARG A 9 -11.09 17.78 13.20
C ARG A 9 -12.53 17.58 13.71
N GLY A 10 -12.67 17.38 15.02
CA GLY A 10 -13.99 17.41 15.64
C GLY A 10 -14.68 18.75 15.34
N ALA A 11 -15.93 18.71 14.92
CA ALA A 11 -16.76 19.89 14.72
C ALA A 11 -17.85 19.92 15.79
N SER A 12 -17.97 21.04 16.51
CA SER A 12 -19.07 21.20 17.47
C SER A 12 -20.40 21.28 16.73
N LEU A 13 -21.38 20.54 17.24
CA LEU A 13 -22.76 20.57 16.76
C LEU A 13 -23.67 21.45 17.61
N ALA A 14 -23.14 22.23 18.56
CA ALA A 14 -23.94 23.03 19.48
C ALA A 14 -24.99 23.94 18.79
N PHE A 15 -24.69 24.45 17.58
CA PHE A 15 -25.61 25.32 16.83
C PHE A 15 -26.76 24.58 16.13
N LEU A 16 -26.65 23.26 15.93
CA LEU A 16 -27.66 22.41 15.27
C LEU A 16 -28.23 21.33 16.20
N SER A 17 -27.65 21.15 17.38
CA SER A 17 -27.98 20.01 18.24
C SER A 17 -29.43 20.13 18.73
N GLN A 18 -30.11 18.99 18.74
CA GLN A 18 -31.45 18.86 19.31
C GLN A 18 -31.41 18.80 20.84
N TYR A 19 -30.21 18.67 21.43
CA TYR A 19 -29.98 18.58 22.88
C TYR A 19 -29.05 19.71 23.33
N PRO A 20 -29.56 20.93 23.57
CA PRO A 20 -28.73 22.10 23.88
C PRO A 20 -27.92 22.01 25.18
N GLY A 21 -28.27 21.06 26.07
CA GLY A 21 -27.53 20.80 27.31
C GLY A 21 -26.37 19.82 27.14
N GLU A 22 -26.19 19.24 25.95
CA GLU A 22 -25.13 18.27 25.67
C GLU A 22 -24.05 18.88 24.78
N GLU A 23 -22.79 18.71 25.17
CA GLU A 23 -21.66 19.08 24.34
C GLU A 23 -21.41 17.99 23.29
N GLU A 24 -21.85 18.25 22.06
CA GLU A 24 -21.76 17.30 20.96
C GLU A 24 -20.65 17.68 19.97
N ILE A 25 -19.73 16.74 19.72
CA ILE A 25 -18.62 16.87 18.74
C ILE A 25 -18.76 15.79 17.66
N LEU A 26 -18.93 16.21 16.41
CA LEU A 26 -18.94 15.33 15.25
C LEU A 26 -17.52 15.04 14.77
N LEU A 27 -17.19 13.75 14.64
CA LEU A 27 -15.94 13.28 14.06
C LEU A 27 -16.16 12.86 12.60
N PRO A 28 -15.21 13.13 11.69
CA PRO A 28 -15.34 12.75 10.29
C PRO A 28 -15.31 11.22 10.11
N PRO A 29 -15.86 10.68 9.00
CA PRO A 29 -15.75 9.27 8.67
C PRO A 29 -14.29 8.79 8.63
N ARG A 30 -14.07 7.52 8.98
CA ARG A 30 -12.73 6.89 9.09
C ARG A 30 -11.84 7.50 10.19
N SER A 31 -12.48 8.10 11.20
CA SER A 31 -11.82 8.37 12.47
C SER A 31 -11.57 7.06 13.22
N TYR A 32 -10.45 6.99 13.93
CA TYR A 32 -10.07 5.87 14.79
C TYR A 32 -9.55 6.38 16.13
N LEU A 33 -9.66 5.53 17.16
CA LEU A 33 -9.22 5.83 18.52
C LEU A 33 -7.89 5.12 18.79
N GLU A 34 -6.93 5.85 19.34
CA GLU A 34 -5.63 5.33 19.75
C GLU A 34 -5.49 5.45 21.26
N VAL A 35 -5.06 4.38 21.92
CA VAL A 35 -4.72 4.42 23.35
C VAL A 35 -3.38 5.14 23.51
N VAL A 36 -3.37 6.31 24.14
CA VAL A 36 -2.17 7.15 24.28
C VAL A 36 -1.36 6.84 25.53
N GLU A 37 -1.96 6.22 26.54
CA GLU A 37 -1.29 5.83 27.78
C GLU A 37 -1.60 4.37 28.11
N GLY A 38 -0.58 3.60 28.48
CA GLY A 38 -0.70 2.14 28.71
C GLY A 38 -1.38 1.75 30.02
N VAL A 39 -1.61 2.69 30.94
CA VAL A 39 -2.24 2.41 32.25
C VAL A 39 -3.70 2.83 32.22
N GLN A 40 -4.59 1.85 32.29
CA GLN A 40 -6.02 2.08 32.54
C GLN A 40 -6.21 2.32 34.05
N ARG A 41 -6.98 3.34 34.41
CA ARG A 41 -7.26 3.67 35.82
C ARG A 41 -8.69 3.28 36.17
N MET A 42 -8.90 2.79 37.38
CA MET A 42 -10.24 2.66 37.96
C MET A 42 -10.53 3.93 38.78
N GLU A 43 -11.66 4.56 38.52
CA GLU A 43 -12.11 5.77 39.21
C GLU A 43 -13.55 5.58 39.69
N PRO A 44 -13.93 6.10 40.88
CA PRO A 44 -15.32 6.07 41.32
C PRO A 44 -16.18 6.94 40.40
N GLY A 45 -17.22 6.35 39.83
CA GLY A 45 -18.22 7.03 39.02
C GLY A 45 -19.23 7.81 39.86
N PRO A 46 -20.09 8.61 39.22
CA PRO A 46 -21.09 9.46 39.88
C PRO A 46 -22.03 8.67 40.82
N ASP A 47 -22.31 7.42 40.48
CA ASP A 47 -23.25 6.55 41.20
C ASP A 47 -22.57 5.67 42.26
N GLY A 48 -21.30 5.93 42.58
CA GLY A 48 -20.51 5.16 43.56
C GLY A 48 -19.95 3.82 43.05
N GLY A 49 -20.27 3.43 41.81
CA GLY A 49 -19.64 2.29 41.13
C GLY A 49 -18.24 2.61 40.61
N MET A 50 -17.41 1.59 40.36
CA MET A 50 -16.07 1.80 39.79
C MET A 50 -16.12 1.82 38.26
N VAL A 51 -15.55 2.85 37.65
CA VAL A 51 -15.48 3.06 36.19
C VAL A 51 -14.03 2.91 35.73
N ARG A 52 -13.83 2.21 34.61
CA ARG A 52 -12.52 2.11 33.96
C ARG A 52 -12.31 3.28 33.01
N VAL A 53 -11.30 4.10 33.29
CA VAL A 53 -10.90 5.24 32.47
C VAL A 53 -9.75 4.83 31.56
N VAL A 54 -9.94 5.00 30.25
CA VAL A 54 -8.95 4.75 29.21
C VAL A 54 -8.69 6.06 28.48
N LYS A 55 -7.44 6.53 28.49
CA LYS A 55 -7.07 7.74 27.75
C LYS A 55 -6.90 7.42 26.28
N LEU A 56 -7.71 8.09 25.47
CA LEU A 56 -7.76 7.91 24.03
C LEU A 56 -7.39 9.21 23.33
N LYS A 57 -6.80 9.07 22.15
CA LYS A 57 -6.65 10.13 21.17
C LYS A 57 -7.46 9.78 19.93
N VAL A 58 -8.27 10.72 19.47
CA VAL A 58 -8.97 10.60 18.20
C VAL A 58 -8.00 10.96 17.08
N ASN A 59 -8.03 10.21 15.99
CA ASN A 59 -7.29 10.52 14.78
C ASN A 59 -8.20 10.28 13.58
N ALA A 60 -8.15 11.14 12.58
CA ALA A 60 -8.86 10.94 11.32
C ALA A 60 -7.86 10.64 10.20
N ASN A 61 -7.91 9.45 9.59
CA ASN A 61 -7.07 9.17 8.43
C ASN A 61 -7.70 9.76 7.16
N MET A 62 -7.35 11.00 6.85
CA MET A 62 -7.86 11.69 5.66
C MET A 62 -7.17 11.26 4.37
N MET A 63 -6.01 10.61 4.46
CA MET A 63 -5.20 10.17 3.32
C MET A 63 -5.32 8.67 3.05
N SER A 64 -6.18 7.95 3.78
CA SER A 64 -6.39 6.52 3.50
C SER A 64 -7.01 6.39 2.13
N SER A 65 -6.34 5.64 1.26
CA SER A 65 -6.95 5.20 0.02
C SER A 65 -8.05 4.17 0.33
N THR A 66 -9.05 4.07 -0.54
CA THR A 66 -10.00 2.96 -0.51
C THR A 66 -9.31 1.65 -0.91
N ILE A 67 -9.96 0.51 -0.68
CA ILE A 67 -9.40 -0.80 -1.07
C ILE A 67 -9.15 -0.82 -2.58
N GLU A 68 -10.09 -0.30 -3.37
CA GLU A 68 -10.04 -0.24 -4.83
C GLU A 68 -8.88 0.63 -5.32
N GLU A 69 -8.65 1.77 -4.67
CA GLU A 69 -7.52 2.65 -4.96
C GLU A 69 -6.17 1.98 -4.63
N ILE A 70 -6.11 1.20 -3.55
CA ILE A 70 -4.92 0.44 -3.16
C ILE A 70 -4.65 -0.67 -4.18
N GLU A 71 -5.66 -1.43 -4.56
CA GLU A 71 -5.56 -2.50 -5.56
C GLU A 71 -5.13 -1.96 -6.92
N GLY A 72 -5.75 -0.87 -7.38
CA GLY A 72 -5.38 -0.21 -8.63
C GLY A 72 -3.93 0.26 -8.64
N ARG A 73 -3.48 0.93 -7.57
CA ARG A 73 -2.09 1.36 -7.41
C ARG A 73 -1.12 0.17 -7.40
N ARG A 74 -1.48 -0.90 -6.69
CA ARG A 74 -0.65 -2.11 -6.57
C ARG A 74 -0.52 -2.82 -7.92
N ARG A 75 -1.62 -2.94 -8.67
CA ARG A 75 -1.61 -3.47 -10.04
C ARG A 75 -0.73 -2.64 -10.97
N GLY A 76 -0.88 -1.32 -10.95
CA GLY A 76 -0.08 -0.41 -11.77
C GLY A 76 1.43 -0.53 -11.48
N LEU A 77 1.79 -0.67 -10.20
CA LEU A 77 3.19 -0.85 -9.78
C LEU A 77 3.79 -2.15 -10.32
N PHE A 78 3.06 -3.26 -10.24
CA PHE A 78 3.56 -4.55 -10.74
C PHE A 78 3.67 -4.61 -12.26
N LEU A 79 2.70 -4.05 -12.99
CA LEU A 79 2.77 -3.96 -14.45
C LEU A 79 3.97 -3.10 -14.89
N SER A 80 4.13 -1.92 -14.28
CA SER A 80 5.26 -1.03 -14.57
C SER A 80 6.62 -1.69 -14.28
N ALA A 81 6.72 -2.45 -13.19
CA ALA A 81 7.94 -3.20 -12.86
C ALA A 81 8.26 -4.27 -13.93
N GLY A 82 7.23 -5.00 -14.41
CA GLY A 82 7.38 -5.97 -15.48
C GLY A 82 7.82 -5.34 -16.81
N GLU A 83 7.19 -4.23 -17.19
CA GLU A 83 7.56 -3.47 -18.39
C GLU A 83 8.99 -2.94 -18.32
N ASN A 84 9.40 -2.41 -17.17
CA ASN A 84 10.76 -1.92 -16.96
C ASN A 84 11.80 -3.05 -17.05
N THR A 85 11.51 -4.21 -16.43
CA THR A 85 12.37 -5.41 -16.53
C THR A 85 12.52 -5.86 -17.98
N LEU A 86 11.43 -5.85 -18.74
CA LEU A 86 11.44 -6.24 -20.16
C LEU A 86 12.24 -5.25 -21.02
N LEU A 87 12.16 -3.95 -20.72
CA LEU A 87 12.99 -2.90 -21.33
C LEU A 87 14.48 -3.14 -21.05
N GLU A 88 14.84 -3.45 -19.81
CA GLU A 88 16.23 -3.75 -19.42
C GLU A 88 16.78 -4.98 -20.15
N ILE A 89 15.99 -6.06 -20.22
CA ILE A 89 16.34 -7.27 -20.98
C ILE A 89 16.57 -6.94 -22.45
N ARG A 90 15.65 -6.19 -23.08
CA ARG A 90 15.78 -5.79 -24.49
C ARG A 90 17.02 -4.94 -24.73
N SER A 91 17.34 -4.02 -23.83
CA SER A 91 18.55 -3.20 -23.93
C SER A 91 19.81 -4.06 -23.87
N ARG A 92 19.91 -4.93 -22.87
CA ARG A 92 21.06 -5.85 -22.72
C ARG A 92 21.21 -6.81 -23.89
N LEU A 93 20.11 -7.34 -24.42
CA LEU A 93 20.15 -8.21 -25.61
C LEU A 93 20.71 -7.45 -26.83
N LYS A 94 20.28 -6.21 -27.05
CA LYS A 94 20.83 -5.37 -28.14
C LYS A 94 22.33 -5.12 -27.96
N GLU A 95 22.76 -4.78 -26.75
CA GLU A 95 24.19 -4.60 -26.43
C GLU A 95 24.99 -5.88 -26.70
N LEU A 96 24.50 -7.04 -26.26
CA LEU A 96 25.14 -8.33 -26.49
C LEU A 96 25.25 -8.66 -27.98
N LEU A 97 24.17 -8.46 -28.76
CA LEU A 97 24.18 -8.70 -30.22
C LEU A 97 25.13 -7.77 -30.97
N LEU A 98 25.32 -6.55 -30.48
CA LEU A 98 26.26 -5.58 -31.06
C LEU A 98 27.70 -5.82 -30.62
N SER A 99 27.92 -6.55 -29.52
CA SER A 99 29.24 -6.91 -29.03
C SER A 99 30.02 -7.78 -30.03
N LYS A 100 31.30 -7.48 -30.21
CA LYS A 100 32.19 -8.21 -31.15
C LYS A 100 32.24 -9.71 -30.84
N ARG A 101 32.19 -10.08 -29.56
CA ARG A 101 32.26 -11.46 -29.07
C ARG A 101 31.12 -12.35 -29.59
N VAL A 102 29.89 -11.83 -29.66
CA VAL A 102 28.73 -12.59 -30.15
C VAL A 102 28.69 -12.60 -31.68
N LYS A 103 29.09 -11.51 -32.34
CA LYS A 103 29.24 -11.51 -33.81
C LYS A 103 30.28 -12.51 -34.29
N ASP A 104 31.38 -12.68 -33.57
CA ASP A 104 32.40 -13.68 -33.90
C ASP A 104 31.92 -15.11 -33.60
N GLN A 105 31.16 -15.34 -32.51
CA GLN A 105 30.54 -16.63 -32.23
C GLN A 105 29.44 -17.03 -33.23
N LEU A 106 28.61 -16.07 -33.68
CA LEU A 106 27.57 -16.33 -34.69
C LEU A 106 28.16 -16.58 -36.09
N ARG A 107 29.29 -15.96 -36.43
CA ARG A 107 30.02 -16.22 -37.69
C ARG A 107 30.62 -17.62 -37.77
N HIS A 108 30.92 -18.24 -36.62
CA HIS A 108 31.48 -19.59 -36.55
C HIS A 108 30.46 -20.69 -36.24
N ARG A 109 29.16 -20.37 -36.20
CA ARG A 109 28.11 -21.39 -36.02
C ARG A 109 27.92 -22.15 -37.36
N PRO A 110 28.17 -23.47 -37.42
CA PRO A 110 27.92 -24.25 -38.63
C PRO A 110 26.42 -24.25 -38.96
N ALA A 111 26.08 -24.18 -40.25
CA ALA A 111 24.70 -24.09 -40.75
C ALA A 111 23.80 -25.26 -40.32
N ASP A 112 24.42 -26.35 -39.88
CA ASP A 112 23.80 -27.65 -39.62
C ASP A 112 23.17 -27.74 -38.21
N ALA A 113 23.36 -26.71 -37.37
CA ALA A 113 22.96 -26.72 -35.96
C ALA A 113 21.44 -26.55 -35.72
N ASP A 114 20.64 -26.24 -36.75
CA ASP A 114 19.18 -26.05 -36.63
C ASP A 114 18.36 -27.34 -36.83
N HIS A 115 18.96 -28.43 -37.34
CA HIS A 115 18.23 -29.68 -37.60
C HIS A 115 17.86 -30.49 -36.35
N GLY A 116 18.40 -30.16 -35.16
CA GLY A 116 18.21 -30.94 -33.94
C GLY A 116 17.07 -30.49 -33.01
N LEU A 117 16.40 -29.37 -33.30
CA LEU A 117 15.36 -28.81 -32.42
C LEU A 117 13.94 -29.31 -32.78
N HIS A 118 13.65 -29.55 -34.06
CA HIS A 118 12.34 -30.05 -34.49
C HIS A 118 12.07 -31.50 -34.05
N GLU A 119 13.09 -32.32 -33.89
CA GLU A 119 12.93 -33.75 -33.55
C GLU A 119 12.62 -34.00 -32.07
N LYS A 120 12.99 -33.06 -31.17
CA LYS A 120 12.74 -33.20 -29.73
C LYS A 120 11.36 -32.72 -29.28
N VAL A 121 10.71 -31.87 -30.07
CA VAL A 121 9.34 -31.39 -29.77
C VAL A 121 8.28 -32.43 -30.16
N ALA A 122 8.57 -33.32 -31.11
CA ALA A 122 7.64 -34.36 -31.57
C ALA A 122 7.59 -35.62 -30.67
N ARG A 123 8.37 -35.68 -29.58
CA ARG A 123 8.45 -36.86 -28.68
C ARG A 123 7.92 -36.64 -27.26
N ASN A 124 7.24 -35.52 -26.99
CA ASN A 124 6.52 -35.30 -25.73
C ASN A 124 5.05 -35.02 -25.99
#